data_AF-A0A7Y2VDM8-F1
#
_entry.id   AF-A0A7Y2VDM8-F1
#
_cell.length_a   1.000
_cell.length_b   1.000
_cell.length_c   1.000
_cell.angle_alpha   90.00
_cell.angle_beta   90.00
_cell.angle_gamma   90.00
#
_symmetry.space_group_name_H-M   'P 1'
#
loop_
_entity.id
_entity.type
_entity.pdbx_description
1 polymer ?
#
loop_
_entity_poly.entity_id
_entity_poly.type
_entity_poly.pdbx_seq_one_letter_code
_entity_poly.pdbx_strand_id
1 'polypeptide(L)'
;MAVPAHELTLHTLIKTGWRIYDNIDQVVADQFMSRGEVFAAGKGINPLKAYEAILNRKEAVMQRSMALGNNYGLRLLPTNRRIARDYFVRGTNNFKIARRRAQTGDWQGAAALWEREIHNPKAKIAGRACYNMAIINEINGNLKAAIDWASRSYVDYRNRRALNYLNRLKFRQSQEILLQEQLSAR
;
A
#
# COMPACT_ATOMS: atom_id res chain seq x y z
N MET A 1 43.99 27.53 -34.12
CA MET A 1 42.70 28.25 -34.03
C MET A 1 41.65 27.28 -33.49
N ALA A 2 41.01 27.60 -32.37
CA ALA A 2 39.92 26.78 -31.83
C ALA A 2 38.66 27.05 -32.69
N VAL A 3 38.11 26.00 -33.31
CA VAL A 3 36.84 26.09 -34.04
C VAL A 3 35.72 26.28 -33.00
N PRO A 4 34.85 27.31 -33.11
CA PRO A 4 33.78 27.52 -32.15
C PRO A 4 32.81 26.32 -32.17
N ALA A 5 32.74 25.62 -31.04
CA ALA A 5 31.79 24.54 -30.84
C ALA A 5 30.39 25.13 -30.69
N HIS A 6 29.45 24.65 -31.51
CA HIS A 6 28.05 25.01 -31.42
C HIS A 6 27.35 24.05 -30.47
N GLU A 7 26.67 24.60 -29.47
CA GLU A 7 25.89 23.84 -28.49
C GLU A 7 24.40 24.04 -28.75
N LEU A 8 23.66 22.94 -28.75
CA LEU A 8 22.21 22.95 -28.92
C LEU A 8 21.59 22.22 -27.74
N THR A 9 20.63 22.85 -27.09
CA THR A 9 19.86 22.26 -25.98
C THR A 9 18.39 22.31 -26.34
N LEU A 10 17.72 21.16 -26.28
CA LEU A 10 16.30 21.02 -26.52
C LEU A 10 15.62 20.51 -25.26
N HIS A 11 14.57 21.22 -24.86
CA HIS A 11 13.68 20.82 -23.79
C HIS A 11 12.35 20.39 -24.40
N THR A 12 11.95 19.14 -24.16
CA THR A 12 10.67 18.58 -24.61
C THR A 12 9.78 18.29 -23.40
N LEU A 13 8.62 18.95 -23.37
CA LEU A 13 7.57 18.68 -22.38
C LEU A 13 6.56 17.69 -22.96
N ILE A 14 6.30 16.61 -22.23
CA ILE A 14 5.32 15.57 -22.54
C ILE A 14 4.17 15.73 -21.55
N LYS A 15 2.94 15.82 -22.06
CA LYS A 15 1.70 15.84 -21.25
C LYS A 15 0.86 14.64 -21.63
N THR A 16 0.46 13.85 -20.65
CA THR A 16 -0.39 12.67 -20.84
C THR A 16 -1.62 12.78 -19.95
N GLY A 17 -2.76 12.36 -20.49
CA GLY A 17 -4.04 12.36 -19.80
C GLY A 17 -4.76 11.04 -20.00
N TRP A 18 -5.26 10.46 -18.92
CA TRP A 18 -6.07 9.26 -18.92
C TRP A 18 -7.45 9.59 -18.38
N ARG A 19 -8.47 9.02 -19.03
CA ARG A 19 -9.84 9.07 -18.56
C ARG A 19 -10.47 7.70 -18.77
N ILE A 20 -10.93 7.09 -17.68
CA ILE A 20 -11.67 5.83 -17.71
C ILE A 20 -13.13 6.17 -17.48
N TYR A 21 -13.99 5.56 -18.29
CA TYR A 21 -15.43 5.71 -18.20
C TYR A 21 -16.04 4.42 -17.69
N ASP A 22 -17.01 4.54 -16.80
CA ASP A 22 -17.94 3.45 -16.51
C ASP A 22 -19.01 3.44 -17.61
N ASN A 23 -19.20 2.30 -18.27
CA ASN A 23 -20.19 2.17 -19.35
C ASN A 23 -21.61 1.90 -18.82
N ILE A 24 -21.77 1.52 -17.55
CA ILE A 24 -23.07 1.27 -16.93
C ILE A 24 -23.64 2.59 -16.44
N ASP A 25 -22.88 3.29 -15.59
CA ASP A 25 -23.35 4.52 -14.94
C ASP A 25 -23.04 5.77 -15.78
N GLN A 26 -22.33 5.63 -16.90
CA GLN A 26 -21.94 6.70 -17.82
C GLN A 26 -21.13 7.84 -17.15
N VAL A 27 -20.43 7.52 -16.06
CA VAL A 27 -19.60 8.47 -15.31
C VAL A 27 -18.11 8.29 -15.60
N VAL A 28 -17.31 9.32 -15.27
CA VAL A 28 -15.84 9.23 -15.32
C VAL A 28 -15.34 8.47 -14.08
N ALA A 29 -14.97 7.20 -14.25
CA ALA A 29 -14.47 6.33 -13.20
C ALA A 29 -13.05 6.68 -12.74
N ASP A 30 -12.22 7.26 -13.60
CA ASP A 30 -10.92 7.81 -13.20
C ASP A 30 -10.48 8.90 -14.18
N GLN A 31 -9.74 9.88 -13.65
CA GLN A 31 -9.08 10.90 -14.43
C GLN A 31 -7.68 11.16 -13.88
N PHE A 32 -6.67 11.11 -14.74
CA PHE A 32 -5.29 11.31 -14.34
C PHE A 32 -4.51 12.11 -15.37
N MET A 33 -3.82 13.15 -14.92
CA MET A 33 -2.93 13.94 -15.76
C MET A 33 -1.51 13.80 -15.24
N SER A 34 -0.56 13.55 -16.13
CA SER A 34 0.85 13.48 -15.79
C SER A 34 1.69 14.24 -16.80
N ARG A 35 2.89 14.64 -16.35
CA ARG A 35 3.84 15.40 -17.14
C ARG A 35 5.21 14.74 -17.06
N GLY A 36 5.93 14.73 -18.17
CA GLY A 36 7.30 14.29 -18.26
C GLY A 36 8.13 15.30 -19.02
N GLU A 37 9.42 15.33 -18.74
CA GLU A 37 10.37 16.24 -19.36
C GLU A 37 11.55 15.43 -19.89
N VAL A 38 12.03 15.82 -21.06
CA VAL A 38 13.23 15.27 -21.69
C VAL A 38 14.12 16.42 -22.11
N PHE A 39 15.35 16.42 -21.60
CA PHE A 39 16.41 17.34 -21.99
C PHE A 39 17.38 16.60 -22.88
N ALA A 40 17.75 17.21 -24.00
CA ALA A 40 18.79 16.71 -24.86
C ALA A 40 19.75 17.85 -25.23
N ALA A 41 21.03 17.62 -25.02
CA ALA A 41 22.08 18.59 -25.34
C ALA A 41 23.11 17.92 -26.25
N GLY A 42 23.58 18.66 -27.25
CA GLY A 42 24.53 18.18 -28.25
C GLY A 42 25.49 19.28 -28.65
N LYS A 43 26.74 18.90 -28.92
CA LYS A 43 27.79 19.80 -29.37
C LYS A 43 28.30 19.36 -30.73
N GLY A 44 28.58 20.32 -31.60
CA GLY A 44 29.11 20.04 -32.93
C GLY A 44 29.98 21.17 -33.45
N ILE A 45 30.84 20.83 -34.41
CA ILE A 45 31.66 21.82 -35.14
C ILE A 45 30.80 22.77 -35.99
N ASN A 46 29.53 22.42 -36.23
CA ASN A 46 28.52 23.25 -36.86
C ASN A 46 27.11 22.86 -36.32
N PRO A 47 26.07 23.66 -36.59
CA PRO A 47 24.72 23.38 -36.12
C PRO A 47 24.13 22.03 -36.55
N LEU A 48 24.44 21.55 -37.76
CA LEU A 48 23.96 20.26 -38.25
C LEU A 48 24.54 19.09 -37.43
N LYS A 49 25.83 19.14 -37.13
CA LYS A 49 26.51 18.14 -36.29
C LYS A 49 26.05 18.19 -34.83
N ALA A 50 25.75 19.37 -34.30
CA ALA A 50 25.16 19.52 -32.96
C ALA A 50 23.74 18.93 -32.90
N TYR A 51 22.96 19.04 -33.98
CA TYR A 51 21.64 18.41 -34.11
C TYR A 51 21.74 16.89 -34.25
N GLU A 52 22.68 16.37 -35.05
CA GLU A 52 22.93 14.93 -35.17
C GLU A 52 23.26 14.28 -33.81
N ALA A 53 23.99 14.99 -32.95
CA ALA A 53 24.31 14.54 -31.59
C ALA A 53 23.07 14.39 -30.66
N ILE A 54 21.90 14.90 -31.08
CA ILE A 54 20.64 14.89 -30.32
C ILE A 54 19.63 13.91 -30.95
N LEU A 55 19.99 13.17 -32.00
CA LEU A 55 19.07 12.26 -32.71
C LEU A 55 18.46 11.17 -31.79
N ASN A 56 19.18 10.73 -30.75
CA ASN A 56 18.66 9.78 -29.75
C ASN A 56 17.51 10.35 -28.88
N ARG A 57 17.16 11.63 -29.03
CA ARG A 57 16.01 12.26 -28.37
C ARG A 57 14.71 11.51 -28.62
N LYS A 58 14.50 10.95 -29.82
CA LYS A 58 13.29 10.18 -30.13
C LYS A 58 13.11 9.02 -29.15
N GLU A 59 14.19 8.28 -28.88
CA GLU A 59 14.18 7.16 -27.94
C GLU A 59 13.94 7.63 -26.51
N ALA A 60 14.57 8.73 -26.08
CA ALA A 60 14.36 9.30 -24.75
C ALA A 60 12.90 9.76 -24.53
N VAL A 61 12.28 10.36 -25.54
CA VAL A 61 10.85 10.73 -25.50
C VAL A 61 9.95 9.49 -25.44
N MET A 62 10.27 8.43 -26.19
CA MET A 62 9.52 7.17 -26.16
C MET A 62 9.63 6.48 -24.80
N GLN A 63 10.85 6.36 -24.26
CA GLN A 63 11.08 5.77 -22.93
C GLN A 63 10.36 6.56 -21.84
N ARG A 64 10.42 7.90 -21.88
CA ARG A 64 9.72 8.74 -20.91
C ARG A 64 8.20 8.59 -21.01
N SER A 65 7.66 8.52 -22.23
CA SER A 65 6.24 8.29 -22.47
C SER A 65 5.78 6.91 -21.96
N MET A 66 6.56 5.86 -22.22
CA MET A 66 6.29 4.52 -21.69
C MET A 66 6.30 4.50 -20.16
N ALA A 67 7.27 5.16 -19.52
CA ALA A 67 7.32 5.27 -18.07
C ALA A 67 6.09 5.98 -17.49
N LEU A 68 5.62 7.07 -18.12
CA LEU A 68 4.39 7.76 -17.71
C LEU A 68 3.16 6.85 -17.81
N GLY A 69 3.04 6.07 -18.89
CA GLY A 69 1.97 5.08 -19.06
C GLY A 69 2.03 3.95 -18.03
N ASN A 70 3.21 3.38 -17.80
CA ASN A 70 3.42 2.34 -16.79
C ASN A 70 3.06 2.83 -15.37
N ASN A 71 3.44 4.06 -15.02
CA ASN A 71 3.08 4.65 -13.73
C ASN A 71 1.55 4.75 -13.56
N TYR A 72 0.83 5.09 -14.62
CA TYR A 72 -0.62 5.07 -14.58
C TYR A 72 -1.17 3.64 -14.40
N GLY A 73 -0.66 2.67 -15.17
CA GLY A 73 -1.04 1.27 -15.04
C GLY A 73 -0.83 0.72 -13.62
N LEU A 74 0.32 1.01 -13.00
CA LEU A 74 0.63 0.61 -11.62
C LEU A 74 -0.34 1.20 -10.59
N ARG A 75 -0.90 2.40 -10.83
CA ARG A 75 -1.92 3.01 -9.96
C ARG A 75 -3.24 2.24 -10.00
N LEU A 76 -3.58 1.63 -11.14
CA LEU A 76 -4.80 0.84 -11.30
C LEU A 76 -4.68 -0.56 -10.70
N LEU A 77 -3.47 -1.04 -10.42
CA LEU A 77 -3.27 -2.36 -9.84
C LEU A 77 -3.73 -2.40 -8.37
N PRO A 78 -4.45 -3.46 -7.95
CA PRO A 78 -4.72 -3.71 -6.55
C PRO A 78 -3.39 -3.85 -5.79
N THR A 79 -3.14 -2.97 -4.82
CA THR A 79 -1.91 -3.05 -4.03
C THR A 79 -2.06 -4.13 -2.94
N ASN A 80 -1.55 -5.33 -3.22
CA ASN A 80 -1.42 -6.38 -2.21
C ASN A 80 -0.27 -6.03 -1.26
N ARG A 81 -0.56 -5.24 -0.22
CA ARG A 81 0.42 -4.92 0.81
C ARG A 81 0.49 -6.06 1.82
N ARG A 82 1.62 -6.77 1.85
CA ARG A 82 1.92 -7.70 2.95
C ARG A 82 2.16 -6.89 4.21
N ILE A 83 1.41 -7.18 5.26
CA ILE A 83 1.52 -6.48 6.53
C ILE A 83 1.85 -7.50 7.62
N ALA A 84 2.96 -7.31 8.32
CA ALA A 84 3.31 -8.11 9.47
C ALA A 84 2.53 -7.65 10.72
N ARG A 85 2.13 -8.63 11.53
CA ARG A 85 1.50 -8.43 12.84
C ARG A 85 2.19 -9.31 13.87
N ASP A 86 2.68 -8.67 14.93
CA ASP A 86 3.14 -9.40 16.10
C ASP A 86 1.93 -9.92 16.86
N TYR A 87 2.04 -11.13 17.40
CA TYR A 87 1.03 -11.73 18.28
C TYR A 87 1.69 -12.40 19.48
N PHE A 88 0.94 -12.61 20.56
CA PHE A 88 1.48 -13.23 21.76
C PHE A 88 1.56 -14.75 21.60
N VAL A 89 2.70 -15.32 21.99
CA VAL A 89 2.97 -16.77 21.86
C VAL A 89 3.34 -17.45 23.18
N ARG A 90 3.33 -16.70 24.30
CA ARG A 90 3.70 -17.20 25.63
C ARG A 90 2.65 -16.82 26.68
N GLY A 91 2.42 -17.69 27.64
CA GLY A 91 1.52 -17.48 28.77
C GLY A 91 1.03 -18.81 29.35
N THR A 92 0.45 -19.64 28.50
CA THR A 92 -0.02 -21.00 28.82
C THR A 92 0.43 -21.99 27.75
N ASN A 93 0.15 -23.28 27.95
CA ASN A 93 0.38 -24.30 26.92
C ASN A 93 -0.49 -24.06 25.68
N ASN A 94 -1.68 -23.48 25.83
CA ASN A 94 -2.54 -23.11 24.70
C ASN A 94 -1.84 -22.10 23.79
N PHE A 95 -1.18 -21.08 24.34
CA PHE A 95 -0.40 -20.12 23.53
C PHE A 95 0.76 -20.78 22.77
N LYS A 96 1.43 -21.77 23.38
CA LYS A 96 2.53 -22.51 22.73
C LYS A 96 2.01 -23.40 21.59
N ILE A 97 0.86 -24.06 21.78
CA ILE A 97 0.22 -24.90 20.75
C ILE A 97 -0.33 -24.00 19.64
N ALA A 98 -1.01 -22.91 19.99
CA ALA A 98 -1.55 -21.94 19.04
C ALA A 98 -0.47 -21.32 18.15
N ARG A 99 0.72 -21.03 18.71
CA ARG A 99 1.88 -20.61 17.91
C ARG A 99 2.21 -21.63 16.81
N ARG A 100 2.31 -22.92 17.17
CA ARG A 100 2.64 -23.98 16.21
C ARG A 100 1.57 -24.09 15.12
N ARG A 101 0.30 -24.03 15.50
CA ARG A 101 -0.84 -24.02 14.55
C ARG A 101 -0.79 -22.82 13.60
N ALA A 102 -0.61 -21.62 14.13
CA ALA A 102 -0.47 -20.41 13.33
C ALA A 102 0.73 -20.47 12.36
N GLN A 103 1.86 -21.03 12.80
CA GLN A 103 3.04 -21.23 11.95
C GLN A 103 2.83 -22.22 10.80
N THR A 104 1.94 -23.19 10.97
CA THR A 104 1.54 -24.13 9.91
C THR A 104 0.33 -23.65 9.10
N GLY A 105 -0.13 -22.41 9.30
CA GLY A 105 -1.27 -21.82 8.59
C GLY A 105 -2.65 -22.10 9.20
N ASP A 106 -2.73 -22.89 10.27
CA ASP A 106 -3.96 -23.19 11.00
C ASP A 106 -4.30 -22.05 11.99
N TRP A 107 -4.75 -20.93 11.44
CA TRP A 107 -5.13 -19.75 12.23
C TRP A 107 -6.44 -19.95 12.99
N GLN A 108 -7.39 -20.72 12.45
CA GLN A 108 -8.65 -21.05 13.12
C GLN A 108 -8.41 -21.95 14.34
N GLY A 109 -7.58 -22.99 14.20
CA GLY A 109 -7.20 -23.82 15.32
C GLY A 109 -6.37 -23.09 16.36
N ALA A 110 -5.62 -22.04 15.99
CA ALA A 110 -4.97 -21.14 16.94
C ALA A 110 -6.00 -20.25 17.66
N ALA A 111 -6.99 -19.72 16.94
CA ALA A 111 -8.06 -18.88 17.49
C ALA A 111 -8.86 -19.61 18.56
N ALA A 112 -9.26 -20.86 18.32
CA ALA A 112 -9.97 -21.68 19.31
C ALA A 112 -9.19 -21.86 20.62
N LEU A 113 -7.86 -21.89 20.56
CA LEU A 113 -7.02 -21.98 21.76
C LEU A 113 -6.91 -20.63 22.49
N TRP A 114 -6.91 -19.51 21.77
CA TRP A 114 -6.93 -18.18 22.37
C TRP A 114 -8.29 -17.84 22.96
N GLU A 115 -9.38 -18.25 22.33
CA GLU A 115 -10.74 -18.08 22.82
C GLU A 115 -10.92 -18.70 24.21
N ARG A 116 -10.38 -19.89 24.45
CA ARG A 116 -10.40 -20.55 25.78
C ARG A 116 -9.66 -19.76 26.87
N GLU A 117 -8.80 -18.82 26.48
CA GLU A 117 -7.95 -18.04 27.38
C GLU A 117 -8.50 -16.63 27.65
N ILE A 118 -9.59 -16.21 26.99
CA ILE A 118 -10.18 -14.86 27.19
C ILE A 118 -10.75 -14.66 28.59
N HIS A 119 -11.17 -15.74 29.24
CA HIS A 119 -11.69 -15.74 30.61
C HIS A 119 -10.66 -16.28 31.62
N ASN A 120 -9.37 -16.28 31.27
CA ASN A 120 -8.34 -16.76 32.18
C ASN A 120 -8.30 -15.92 33.47
N PRO A 121 -8.23 -16.54 34.67
CA PRO A 121 -8.15 -15.82 35.94
C PRO A 121 -6.98 -14.82 36.01
N LYS A 122 -5.89 -15.09 35.27
CA LYS A 122 -4.77 -14.16 35.13
C LYS A 122 -5.10 -13.13 34.06
N ALA A 123 -5.41 -11.91 34.50
CA ALA A 123 -5.72 -10.76 33.65
C ALA A 123 -4.69 -10.55 32.50
N LYS A 124 -3.40 -10.74 32.78
CA LYS A 124 -2.34 -10.61 31.76
C LYS A 124 -2.47 -11.63 30.63
N ILE A 125 -2.97 -12.84 30.90
CA ILE A 125 -3.18 -13.90 29.91
C ILE A 125 -4.45 -13.61 29.11
N ALA A 126 -5.55 -13.28 29.78
CA ALA A 126 -6.80 -12.87 29.15
C ALA A 126 -6.60 -11.67 28.21
N GLY A 127 -5.87 -10.64 28.64
CA GLY A 127 -5.54 -9.50 27.79
C GLY A 127 -4.73 -9.86 26.55
N ARG A 128 -3.81 -10.83 26.65
CA ARG A 128 -3.05 -11.34 25.49
C ARG A 128 -3.92 -12.16 24.55
N ALA A 129 -4.88 -12.92 25.09
CA ALA A 129 -5.84 -13.68 24.32
C ALA A 129 -6.73 -12.73 23.51
N CYS A 130 -7.31 -11.70 24.15
CA CYS A 130 -8.07 -10.65 23.46
C CYS A 130 -7.26 -9.97 22.35
N TYR A 131 -5.98 -9.68 22.59
CA TYR A 131 -5.11 -9.11 21.55
C TYR A 131 -4.95 -10.07 20.36
N ASN A 132 -4.72 -11.35 20.61
CA ASN A 132 -4.58 -12.33 19.54
C ASN A 132 -5.91 -12.58 18.80
N MET A 133 -7.05 -12.50 19.49
CA MET A 133 -8.37 -12.53 18.85
C MET A 133 -8.55 -11.37 17.88
N ALA A 134 -8.02 -10.18 18.20
CA ALA A 134 -8.03 -9.06 17.26
C ALA A 134 -7.23 -9.36 15.97
N ILE A 135 -6.06 -10.00 16.09
CA ILE A 135 -5.26 -10.43 14.93
C ILE A 135 -6.05 -11.39 14.02
N ILE A 136 -6.71 -12.39 14.60
CA ILE A 136 -7.50 -13.37 13.82
C ILE A 136 -8.66 -12.70 13.09
N ASN A 137 -9.37 -11.80 13.77
CA ASN A 137 -10.48 -11.08 13.14
C ASN A 137 -9.98 -10.18 12.00
N GLU A 138 -8.79 -9.58 12.12
CA GLU A 138 -8.15 -8.84 11.01
C GLU A 138 -7.80 -9.78 9.84
N ILE A 139 -7.25 -10.97 10.12
CA ILE A 139 -6.93 -11.99 9.10
C ILE A 139 -8.21 -12.48 8.38
N ASN A 140 -9.30 -12.67 9.11
CA ASN A 140 -10.59 -13.11 8.59
C ASN A 140 -11.36 -11.99 7.85
N GLY A 141 -10.80 -10.77 7.77
CA GLY A 141 -11.46 -9.62 7.11
C GLY A 141 -12.54 -8.94 7.96
N ASN A 142 -12.77 -9.37 9.20
CA ASN A 142 -13.73 -8.74 10.10
C ASN A 142 -13.06 -7.60 10.89
N LEU A 143 -12.88 -6.46 10.22
CA LEU A 143 -12.18 -5.30 10.79
C LEU A 143 -12.89 -4.74 12.04
N LYS A 144 -14.23 -4.74 12.06
CA LYS A 144 -15.02 -4.27 13.21
C LYS A 144 -14.76 -5.11 14.45
N ALA A 145 -14.86 -6.44 14.34
CA ALA A 145 -14.56 -7.33 15.46
C ALA A 145 -13.08 -7.21 15.90
N ALA A 146 -12.15 -7.00 14.96
CA ALA A 146 -10.75 -6.79 15.30
C ALA A 146 -10.55 -5.55 16.18
N ILE A 147 -11.24 -4.44 15.85
CA ILE A 147 -11.23 -3.20 16.64
C ILE A 147 -11.79 -3.47 18.05
N ASP A 148 -12.92 -4.19 18.15
CA ASP A 148 -13.56 -4.48 19.44
C ASP A 148 -12.64 -5.32 20.35
N TRP A 149 -12.02 -6.37 19.81
CA TRP A 149 -11.08 -7.21 20.56
C TRP A 149 -9.80 -6.47 20.96
N ALA A 150 -9.27 -5.63 20.08
CA ALA A 150 -8.10 -4.79 20.39
C ALA A 150 -8.44 -3.76 21.48
N SER A 151 -9.63 -3.16 21.41
CA SER A 151 -10.15 -2.24 22.42
C SER A 151 -10.27 -2.93 23.77
N ARG A 152 -10.93 -4.09 23.85
CA ARG A 152 -11.06 -4.89 25.09
C ARG A 152 -9.70 -5.26 25.70
N SER A 153 -8.73 -5.65 24.87
CA SER A 153 -7.37 -5.95 25.33
C SER A 153 -6.70 -4.75 26.02
N TYR A 154 -6.96 -3.53 25.55
CA TYR A 154 -6.43 -2.31 26.15
C TYR A 154 -7.25 -1.86 27.37
N VAL A 155 -8.56 -1.74 27.24
CA VAL A 155 -9.46 -1.17 28.25
C VAL A 155 -9.50 -2.07 29.48
N ASP A 156 -9.80 -3.35 29.30
CA ASP A 156 -10.06 -4.27 30.42
C ASP A 156 -8.75 -4.78 31.03
N TYR A 157 -7.69 -4.91 30.23
CA TYR A 157 -6.44 -5.59 30.63
C TYR A 157 -5.17 -4.73 30.53
N ARG A 158 -5.30 -3.43 30.20
CA ARG A 158 -4.19 -2.46 30.12
C ARG A 158 -3.03 -2.89 29.21
N ASN A 159 -3.32 -3.66 28.15
CA ASN A 159 -2.30 -4.09 27.21
C ASN A 159 -1.85 -2.93 26.32
N ARG A 160 -0.74 -2.27 26.67
CA ARG A 160 -0.22 -1.11 25.92
C ARG A 160 0.03 -1.37 24.42
N ARG A 161 0.38 -2.61 24.05
CA ARG A 161 0.57 -2.97 22.62
C ARG A 161 -0.75 -2.93 21.85
N ALA A 162 -1.87 -3.17 22.52
CA ALA A 162 -3.20 -3.12 21.94
C ALA A 162 -3.60 -1.71 21.50
N LEU A 163 -3.18 -0.66 22.21
CA LEU A 163 -3.51 0.72 21.85
C LEU A 163 -2.94 1.13 20.49
N ASN A 164 -1.65 0.87 20.27
CA ASN A 164 -0.99 1.16 18.99
C ASN A 164 -1.63 0.36 17.85
N TYR A 165 -2.02 -0.88 18.13
CA TYR A 165 -2.67 -1.73 17.14
C TYR A 165 -4.10 -1.25 16.83
N LEU A 166 -4.88 -0.91 17.85
CA LEU A 166 -6.22 -0.32 17.72
C LEU A 166 -6.21 0.93 16.85
N ASN A 167 -5.25 1.84 17.07
CA ASN A 167 -5.12 3.06 16.25
C ASN A 167 -4.83 2.73 14.78
N ARG A 168 -4.03 1.69 14.50
CA ARG A 168 -3.79 1.22 13.12
C ARG A 168 -5.05 0.62 12.50
N LEU A 169 -5.84 -0.14 13.25
CA LEU A 169 -7.10 -0.70 12.77
C LEU A 169 -8.13 0.39 12.47
N LYS A 170 -8.26 1.40 13.34
CA LYS A 170 -9.12 2.57 13.12
C LYS A 170 -8.70 3.38 11.91
N PHE A 171 -7.39 3.58 11.71
CA PHE A 171 -6.89 4.23 10.50
C PHE A 171 -7.25 3.42 9.25
N ARG A 172 -7.11 2.10 9.27
CA ARG A 172 -7.56 1.26 8.14
C ARG A 172 -9.06 1.40 7.89
N GLN A 173 -9.88 1.43 8.94
CA GLN A 173 -11.32 1.61 8.83
C GLN A 173 -11.67 2.96 8.18
N SER A 174 -10.97 4.05 8.54
CA SER A 174 -11.21 5.35 7.90
C SER A 174 -10.79 5.37 6.43
N GLN A 175 -9.74 4.63 6.05
CA GLN A 175 -9.38 4.47 4.64
C GLN A 175 -10.45 3.66 3.87
N GLU A 176 -11.02 2.62 4.48
CA GLU A 176 -12.10 1.84 3.86
C GLU A 176 -13.38 2.67 3.69
N ILE A 177 -13.74 3.50 4.69
CA ILE A 177 -14.88 4.42 4.60
C ILE A 177 -14.64 5.46 3.50
N LEU A 178 -13.47 6.10 3.48
CA LEU A 178 -13.12 7.07 2.44
C LEU A 178 -13.17 6.45 1.04
N LEU A 179 -12.69 5.21 0.90
CA LEU A 179 -12.76 4.47 -0.35
C LEU A 179 -14.22 4.18 -0.75
N GLN A 180 -15.06 3.75 0.21
CA GLN A 180 -16.48 3.53 -0.04
C GLN A 180 -17.20 4.81 -0.44
N GLU A 181 -16.94 5.93 0.23
CA GLU A 181 -17.49 7.24 -0.13
C GLU A 181 -17.07 7.64 -1.55
N GLN A 182 -15.82 7.42 -1.93
CA GLN A 182 -15.33 7.66 -3.30
C GLN A 182 -15.95 6.72 -4.35
N LEU A 183 -16.45 5.56 -3.94
CA LEU A 183 -17.13 4.60 -4.80
C LEU A 183 -18.65 4.84 -4.84
N SER A 184 -19.25 5.39 -3.78
CA SER A 184 -20.69 5.68 -3.68
C SER A 184 -21.06 7.10 -4.10
N ALA A 185 -20.08 8.01 -4.13
CA ALA A 185 -20.21 9.32 -4.77
C ALA A 185 -19.94 9.26 -6.29
N ARG A 186 -19.72 8.04 -6.81
CA ARG A 186 -19.89 7.70 -8.23
C ARG A 186 -21.30 7.22 -8.43
#